data_AF-A0A358D3M0-F1
#
_entry.id   AF-A0A358D3M0-F1
#
_cell.length_a   1.000
_cell.length_b   1.000
_cell.length_c   1.000
_cell.angle_alpha   90.00
_cell.angle_beta   90.00
_cell.angle_gamma   90.00
#
_symmetry.space_group_name_H-M   'P 1'
#
loop_
_entity.id
_entity.type
_entity.pdbx_description
1 polymer ?
#
loop_
_entity_poly.entity_id
_entity_poly.type
_entity_poly.pdbx_seq_one_letter_code
_entity_poly.pdbx_strand_id
1 'polypeptide(L)'
;MRNFAHRSLVLYAKNQASWSLQSVATVAALFALSISGWAFGVAISCFLLTISVTRADISVARDGPPLALFSVFVISGFFNDPRLSVMVGIVALISTPAIAAIGNRGMTSLVAQTMSILGAWFPAGLLTVSLTILANRDRSLVALLLVLIYFHDLGLQLCSRSHGIKRLAPVFALAGTLTLLWAAMQVSVSPIPHEWFWQFGALVGFAMTVSRIFTELLVVHRWRAALAISSYVFTGPIWAAVALGVVL
;
A
#
# COMPACT_ATOMS: atom_id res chain seq x y z
N MET A 1 -8.91 22.81 23.48
CA MET A 1 -7.89 21.84 23.04
C MET A 1 -8.55 20.86 22.06
N ARG A 2 -8.08 20.74 20.81
CA ARG A 2 -8.65 19.75 19.85
C ARG A 2 -8.17 18.35 20.25
N ASN A 3 -9.09 17.44 20.58
CA ASN A 3 -8.79 16.06 20.99
C ASN A 3 -7.99 15.29 19.94
N PHE A 4 -7.13 14.36 20.38
CA PHE A 4 -6.32 13.47 19.54
C PHE A 4 -7.16 12.76 18.46
N ALA A 5 -8.34 12.26 18.84
CA ALA A 5 -9.30 11.63 17.93
C ALA A 5 -9.75 12.55 16.78
N HIS A 6 -9.84 13.86 17.02
CA HIS A 6 -10.20 14.80 15.98
C HIS A 6 -9.07 15.00 14.97
N ARG A 7 -7.81 15.01 15.43
CA ARG A 7 -6.65 15.11 14.54
C ARG A 7 -6.48 13.87 13.68
N SER A 8 -6.65 12.67 14.24
CA SER A 8 -6.55 11.42 13.49
C SER A 8 -7.63 11.32 12.40
N LEU A 9 -8.88 11.70 12.72
CA LEU A 9 -9.97 11.73 11.74
C LEU A 9 -9.70 12.69 10.57
N VAL A 10 -9.13 13.87 10.84
CA VAL A 10 -8.80 14.85 9.80
C VAL A 10 -7.68 14.35 8.89
N LEU A 11 -6.64 13.71 9.44
CA LEU A 11 -5.55 13.13 8.66
C LEU A 11 -6.05 11.96 7.80
N TYR A 12 -6.88 11.10 8.36
CA TYR A 12 -7.47 9.97 7.65
C TYR A 12 -8.39 10.41 6.49
N ALA A 13 -9.18 11.46 6.70
CA ALA A 13 -10.11 12.01 5.71
C ALA A 13 -9.43 12.86 4.61
N LYS A 14 -8.10 13.00 4.62
CA LYS A 14 -7.40 13.79 3.60
C LYS A 14 -7.47 13.08 2.24
N ASN A 15 -7.78 13.82 1.18
CA ASN A 15 -8.07 13.25 -0.13
C ASN A 15 -6.82 12.67 -0.80
N GLN A 16 -7.04 11.64 -1.61
CA GLN A 16 -6.06 11.02 -2.49
C GLN A 16 -5.68 11.94 -3.67
N ALA A 17 -4.74 11.47 -4.50
CA ALA A 17 -4.49 12.00 -5.85
C ALA A 17 -5.78 11.96 -6.72
N SER A 18 -5.71 12.44 -7.97
CA SER A 18 -6.89 12.54 -8.85
C SER A 18 -7.67 11.22 -8.93
N TRP A 19 -8.99 11.29 -8.69
CA TRP A 19 -9.90 10.13 -8.73
C TRP A 19 -9.79 9.33 -10.03
N SER A 20 -9.70 10.03 -11.16
CA SER A 20 -9.55 9.42 -12.48
C SER A 20 -8.31 8.54 -12.56
N LEU A 21 -7.18 8.98 -12.01
CA LEU A 21 -5.94 8.21 -12.00
C LEU A 21 -6.10 6.95 -11.15
N GLN A 22 -6.76 7.05 -10.00
CA GLN A 22 -7.02 5.90 -9.12
C GLN A 22 -7.94 4.87 -9.78
N SER A 23 -9.00 5.30 -10.45
CA SER A 23 -9.91 4.41 -11.18
C SER A 23 -9.18 3.70 -12.32
N VAL A 24 -8.42 4.43 -13.14
CA VAL A 24 -7.63 3.84 -14.24
C VAL A 24 -6.60 2.85 -13.71
N ALA A 25 -5.88 3.20 -12.64
CA ALA A 25 -4.89 2.30 -12.04
C ALA A 25 -5.53 1.02 -11.48
N THR A 26 -6.69 1.13 -10.83
CA THR A 26 -7.41 -0.03 -10.27
C THR A 26 -7.92 -0.94 -11.39
N VAL A 27 -8.50 -0.37 -12.45
CA VAL A 27 -8.98 -1.13 -13.61
C VAL A 27 -7.81 -1.82 -14.33
N ALA A 28 -6.71 -1.10 -14.55
CA ALA A 28 -5.50 -1.68 -15.17
C ALA A 28 -4.93 -2.83 -14.32
N ALA A 29 -4.92 -2.68 -12.99
CA ALA A 29 -4.47 -3.71 -12.07
C ALA A 29 -5.38 -4.96 -12.12
N LEU A 30 -6.71 -4.77 -12.10
CA LEU A 30 -7.67 -5.87 -12.24
C LEU A 30 -7.55 -6.57 -13.59
N PHE A 31 -7.34 -5.81 -14.67
CA PHE A 31 -7.10 -6.37 -16.00
C PHE A 31 -5.80 -7.19 -16.03
N ALA A 32 -4.70 -6.66 -15.50
CA ALA A 32 -3.44 -7.39 -15.42
C ALA A 32 -3.57 -8.69 -14.58
N LEU A 33 -4.32 -8.62 -13.48
CA LEU A 33 -4.62 -9.77 -12.62
C LEU A 33 -5.46 -10.83 -13.34
N SER A 34 -6.38 -10.42 -14.21
CA SER A 34 -7.16 -11.35 -15.03
C SER A 34 -6.29 -12.17 -15.99
N ILE A 35 -5.19 -11.59 -16.49
CA ILE A 35 -4.23 -12.27 -17.36
C ILE A 35 -3.43 -13.30 -16.55
N SER A 36 -2.63 -12.83 -15.58
CA SER A 36 -1.83 -13.70 -14.72
C SER A 36 -1.32 -12.96 -13.47
N GLY A 37 -0.95 -13.71 -12.43
CA GLY A 37 -0.29 -13.15 -11.25
C GLY A 37 1.04 -12.46 -11.59
N TRP A 38 1.76 -12.97 -12.60
CA TRP A 38 2.97 -12.36 -13.14
C TRP A 38 2.70 -11.04 -13.85
N ALA A 39 1.70 -10.99 -14.73
CA ALA A 39 1.32 -9.76 -15.43
C ALA A 39 0.90 -8.67 -14.43
N PHE A 40 0.13 -9.05 -13.41
CA PHE A 40 -0.19 -8.17 -12.29
C PHE A 40 1.05 -7.70 -11.54
N GLY A 41 1.96 -8.62 -11.18
CA GLY A 41 3.21 -8.30 -10.49
C GLY A 41 4.05 -7.30 -11.28
N VAL A 42 4.17 -7.46 -12.60
CA VAL A 42 4.88 -6.51 -13.46
C VAL A 42 4.18 -5.15 -13.48
N ALA A 43 2.85 -5.12 -13.70
CA ALA A 43 2.09 -3.89 -13.76
C ALA A 43 2.19 -3.08 -12.47
N ILE A 44 2.01 -3.73 -11.30
CA ILE A 44 2.10 -3.05 -10.01
C ILE A 44 3.53 -2.63 -9.67
N SER A 45 4.54 -3.41 -10.10
CA SER A 45 5.95 -3.03 -9.97
C SER A 45 6.24 -1.75 -10.74
N CYS A 46 5.82 -1.64 -12.00
CA CYS A 46 6.00 -0.45 -12.82
C CYS A 46 5.27 0.77 -12.24
N PHE A 47 4.04 0.59 -11.76
CA PHE A 47 3.27 1.65 -11.14
C PHE A 47 3.95 2.17 -9.86
N LEU A 48 4.34 1.27 -8.96
CA LEU A 48 4.99 1.62 -7.70
C LEU A 48 6.40 2.16 -7.89
N LEU A 49 7.14 1.67 -8.89
CA LEU A 49 8.43 2.23 -9.30
C LEU A 49 8.25 3.68 -9.78
N THR A 50 7.23 3.97 -10.58
CA THR A 50 6.93 5.33 -11.04
C THR A 50 6.66 6.25 -9.86
N ILE A 51 5.83 5.79 -8.90
CA ILE A 51 5.60 6.56 -7.68
C ILE A 51 6.93 6.78 -6.96
N SER A 52 7.77 5.75 -6.79
CA SER A 52 9.07 5.85 -6.09
C SER A 52 10.02 6.84 -6.75
N VAL A 53 10.03 6.89 -8.10
CA VAL A 53 10.83 7.86 -8.86
C VAL A 53 10.27 9.27 -8.72
N THR A 54 8.94 9.48 -8.69
CA THR A 54 8.34 10.82 -8.49
C THR A 54 8.56 11.40 -7.09
N ARG A 55 9.14 10.64 -6.16
CA ARG A 55 9.67 11.17 -4.90
C ARG A 55 10.92 12.02 -5.10
N ALA A 56 11.68 11.72 -6.14
CA ALA A 56 12.97 12.31 -6.43
C ALA A 56 12.83 13.48 -7.41
N ASP A 57 12.40 14.63 -6.89
CA ASP A 57 12.52 15.91 -7.62
C ASP A 57 14.00 16.34 -7.86
N ILE A 58 15.00 15.46 -7.68
CA ILE A 58 16.44 15.79 -7.76
C ILE A 58 17.28 14.59 -8.24
N SER A 59 17.83 14.70 -9.46
CA SER A 59 18.92 13.94 -10.09
C SER A 59 18.99 12.40 -9.91
N VAL A 60 18.79 11.68 -11.02
CA VAL A 60 18.93 10.22 -11.23
C VAL A 60 20.17 9.57 -10.59
N ALA A 61 21.26 10.32 -10.36
CA ALA A 61 22.48 9.84 -9.73
C ALA A 61 22.37 9.60 -8.20
N ARG A 62 21.35 10.15 -7.53
CA ARG A 62 21.15 10.00 -6.07
C ARG A 62 20.19 8.85 -5.70
N ASP A 63 19.38 8.38 -6.66
CA ASP A 63 18.31 7.38 -6.45
C ASP A 63 18.60 5.98 -7.02
N GLY A 64 19.75 5.79 -7.67
CA GLY A 64 20.20 4.46 -8.11
C GLY A 64 20.08 3.40 -7.01
N PRO A 65 20.54 3.66 -5.77
CA PRO A 65 20.48 2.65 -4.71
C PRO A 65 19.06 2.32 -4.20
N PRO A 66 18.16 3.28 -3.90
CA PRO A 66 16.76 2.97 -3.60
C PRO A 66 16.06 2.16 -4.70
N LEU A 67 16.27 2.50 -5.98
CA LEU A 67 15.65 1.79 -7.10
C LEU A 67 16.20 0.38 -7.26
N ALA A 68 17.51 0.18 -7.03
CA ALA A 68 18.12 -1.15 -7.02
C ALA A 68 17.57 -2.01 -5.88
N LEU A 69 17.46 -1.46 -4.66
CA LEU A 69 16.88 -2.16 -3.51
C LEU A 69 15.42 -2.53 -3.74
N PHE A 70 14.62 -1.59 -4.28
CA PHE A 70 13.25 -1.86 -4.69
C PHE A 70 13.20 -3.02 -5.69
N SER A 71 13.99 -2.93 -6.76
CA SER A 71 13.96 -3.91 -7.86
C SER A 71 14.35 -5.30 -7.37
N VAL A 72 15.44 -5.41 -6.62
CA VAL A 72 15.91 -6.70 -6.05
C VAL A 72 14.86 -7.29 -5.13
N PHE A 73 14.25 -6.48 -4.26
CA PHE A 73 13.22 -6.97 -3.36
C PHE A 73 11.97 -7.40 -4.13
N VAL A 74 11.52 -6.62 -5.10
CA VAL A 74 10.36 -6.93 -5.94
C VAL A 74 10.56 -8.23 -6.72
N ILE A 75 11.74 -8.42 -7.32
CA ILE A 75 12.11 -9.65 -8.04
C ILE A 75 11.95 -10.88 -7.14
N SER A 76 12.26 -10.78 -5.84
CA SER A 76 12.07 -11.90 -4.91
C SER A 76 10.61 -12.38 -4.82
N GLY A 77 9.63 -11.47 -4.92
CA GLY A 77 8.21 -11.81 -4.87
C GLY A 77 7.72 -12.60 -6.09
N PHE A 78 8.38 -12.44 -7.23
CA PHE A 78 8.06 -13.19 -8.45
C PHE A 78 8.40 -14.69 -8.33
N PHE A 79 9.36 -15.05 -7.48
CA PHE A 79 9.64 -16.46 -7.18
C PHE A 79 8.54 -17.13 -6.36
N ASN A 80 7.51 -16.39 -5.92
CA ASN A 80 6.37 -16.92 -5.16
C ASN A 80 6.78 -17.70 -3.88
N ASP A 81 7.91 -17.30 -3.29
CA ASP A 81 8.43 -17.84 -2.04
C ASP A 81 8.51 -16.72 -0.98
N PRO A 82 7.63 -16.76 0.03
CA PRO A 82 7.66 -15.81 1.15
C PRO A 82 8.99 -15.84 1.92
N ARG A 83 9.64 -17.00 2.07
CA ARG A 83 10.89 -17.13 2.83
C ARG A 83 12.04 -16.45 2.11
N LEU A 84 12.15 -16.66 0.81
CA LEU A 84 13.12 -15.95 -0.04
C LEU A 84 12.91 -14.44 0.06
N SER A 85 11.66 -14.00 -0.03
CA SER A 85 11.31 -12.58 0.03
C SER A 85 11.66 -11.95 1.37
N VAL A 86 11.39 -12.63 2.48
CA VAL A 86 11.80 -12.19 3.82
C VAL A 86 13.32 -12.08 3.92
N MET A 87 14.06 -13.08 3.44
CA MET A 87 15.53 -13.06 3.47
C MET A 87 16.09 -11.88 2.66
N VAL A 88 15.62 -11.69 1.42
CA VAL A 88 16.03 -10.55 0.57
C VAL A 88 15.66 -9.22 1.22
N GLY A 89 14.48 -9.12 1.83
CA GLY A 89 14.04 -7.93 2.55
C GLY A 89 14.94 -7.57 3.73
N ILE A 90 15.33 -8.56 4.55
CA ILE A 90 16.25 -8.35 5.69
C ILE A 90 17.60 -7.85 5.20
N VAL A 91 18.16 -8.49 4.16
CA VAL A 91 19.45 -8.07 3.57
C VAL A 91 19.36 -6.65 3.02
N ALA A 92 18.27 -6.29 2.33
CA ALA A 92 18.04 -4.95 1.80
C ALA A 92 17.93 -3.89 2.94
N LEU A 93 17.27 -4.24 4.05
CA LEU A 93 17.17 -3.36 5.22
C LEU A 93 18.54 -3.12 5.87
N ILE A 94 19.34 -4.18 6.07
CA ILE A 94 20.67 -4.08 6.69
C ILE A 94 21.66 -3.33 5.78
N SER A 95 21.54 -3.49 4.46
CA SER A 95 22.41 -2.79 3.49
C SER A 95 22.05 -1.32 3.29
N THR A 96 20.81 -0.90 3.61
CA THR A 96 20.37 0.48 3.40
C THR A 96 21.23 1.53 4.17
N PRO A 97 21.57 1.34 5.46
CA PRO A 97 22.51 2.22 6.16
C PRO A 97 23.91 2.28 5.52
N ALA A 98 24.46 1.15 5.07
CA ALA A 98 25.77 1.09 4.44
C ALA A 98 25.80 1.88 3.12
N ILE A 99 24.75 1.70 2.31
CA ILE A 99 24.52 2.48 1.08
C ILE A 99 24.39 3.98 1.39
N ALA A 100 23.64 4.32 2.44
CA ALA A 100 23.49 5.70 2.88
C ALA A 100 24.84 6.32 3.26
N ALA A 101 25.71 5.59 3.95
CA ALA A 101 27.03 6.05 4.38
C ALA A 101 27.95 6.35 3.19
N ILE A 102 27.99 5.46 2.19
CA ILE A 102 28.81 5.64 0.97
C ILE A 102 28.35 6.88 0.18
N GLY A 103 27.03 7.07 0.08
CA GLY A 103 26.43 8.21 -0.61
C GLY A 103 26.48 9.52 0.18
N ASN A 104 26.88 9.50 1.46
CA ASN A 104 26.87 10.67 2.33
C ASN A 104 28.24 11.37 2.32
N ARG A 105 28.43 12.34 1.41
CA ARG A 105 29.64 13.18 1.36
C ARG A 105 29.65 14.29 2.44
N GLY A 106 29.13 14.01 3.63
CA GLY A 106 29.07 14.95 4.75
C GLY A 106 27.99 16.04 4.65
N MET A 107 27.03 15.93 3.70
CA MET A 107 26.02 16.97 3.45
C MET A 107 24.74 16.82 4.29
N THR A 108 24.48 15.64 4.85
CA THR A 108 23.27 15.37 5.65
C THR A 108 23.58 14.41 6.79
N SER A 109 22.80 14.44 7.88
CA SER A 109 22.93 13.41 8.92
C SER A 109 22.68 12.02 8.33
N LEU A 110 23.54 11.04 8.64
CA LEU A 110 23.45 9.67 8.12
C LEU A 110 22.04 9.07 8.32
N VAL A 111 21.47 9.26 9.51
CA VAL A 111 20.14 8.79 9.88
C VAL A 111 19.05 9.34 8.95
N ALA A 112 19.08 10.65 8.65
CA ALA A 112 18.10 11.24 7.75
C ALA A 112 18.21 10.71 6.32
N GLN A 113 19.42 10.40 5.86
CA GLN A 113 19.67 9.80 4.54
C GLN A 113 19.20 8.34 4.48
N THR A 114 19.51 7.55 5.51
CA THR A 114 19.01 6.16 5.66
C THR A 114 17.49 6.12 5.65
N MET A 115 16.82 6.96 6.46
CA MET A 115 15.36 7.04 6.51
C MET A 115 14.77 7.52 5.19
N SER A 116 15.48 8.37 4.46
CA SER A 116 15.07 8.80 3.12
C SER A 116 15.06 7.62 2.14
N ILE A 117 16.14 6.85 2.10
CA ILE A 117 16.28 5.66 1.24
C ILE A 117 15.25 4.60 1.62
N LEU A 118 15.15 4.24 2.91
CA LEU A 118 14.17 3.26 3.40
C LEU A 118 12.75 3.63 2.99
N GLY A 119 12.33 4.87 3.22
CA GLY A 119 10.98 5.29 2.84
C GLY A 119 10.72 5.23 1.33
N ALA A 120 11.75 5.17 0.48
CA ALA A 120 11.61 5.28 -0.97
C ALA A 120 11.40 3.92 -1.61
N TRP A 121 12.04 2.88 -1.06
CA TRP A 121 11.94 1.54 -1.61
C TRP A 121 11.07 0.61 -0.75
N PHE A 122 11.11 0.74 0.59
CA PHE A 122 10.56 -0.30 1.47
C PHE A 122 9.03 -0.40 1.44
N PRO A 123 8.24 0.68 1.63
CA PRO A 123 6.78 0.56 1.61
C PRO A 123 6.24 0.07 0.26
N ALA A 124 6.78 0.64 -0.83
CA ALA A 124 6.41 0.28 -2.19
C ALA A 124 6.84 -1.17 -2.50
N GLY A 125 8.08 -1.54 -2.18
CA GLY A 125 8.61 -2.88 -2.41
C GLY A 125 7.86 -3.94 -1.62
N LEU A 126 7.58 -3.69 -0.34
CA LEU A 126 6.82 -4.60 0.52
C LEU A 126 5.40 -4.82 -0.02
N LEU A 127 4.73 -3.75 -0.44
CA LEU A 127 3.42 -3.83 -1.07
C LEU A 127 3.47 -4.66 -2.36
N THR A 128 4.40 -4.37 -3.27
CA THR A 128 4.57 -5.10 -4.53
C THR A 128 4.81 -6.60 -4.29
N VAL A 129 5.75 -6.95 -3.43
CA VAL A 129 6.12 -8.34 -3.14
C VAL A 129 4.93 -9.08 -2.54
N SER A 130 4.28 -8.48 -1.55
CA SER A 130 3.13 -9.08 -0.86
C SER A 130 1.99 -9.37 -1.83
N LEU A 131 1.64 -8.42 -2.69
CA LEU A 131 0.56 -8.57 -3.65
C LEU A 131 0.93 -9.48 -4.82
N THR A 132 2.20 -9.51 -5.25
CA THR A 132 2.67 -10.43 -6.31
C THR A 132 2.63 -11.88 -5.83
N ILE A 133 3.13 -12.16 -4.62
CA ILE A 133 3.03 -13.50 -4.02
C ILE A 133 1.57 -13.91 -3.89
N LEU A 134 0.73 -13.03 -3.33
CA LEU A 134 -0.69 -13.34 -3.16
C LEU A 134 -1.39 -13.56 -4.50
N ALA A 135 -1.11 -12.76 -5.53
CA ALA A 135 -1.71 -12.91 -6.86
C ALA A 135 -1.32 -14.24 -7.54
N ASN A 136 -0.12 -14.75 -7.25
CA ASN A 136 0.32 -16.05 -7.73
C ASN A 136 -0.29 -17.23 -6.97
N ARG A 137 -0.81 -17.00 -5.76
CA ARG A 137 -1.47 -18.03 -4.93
C ARG A 137 -2.98 -18.00 -5.09
N ASP A 138 -3.58 -16.83 -4.98
CA ASP A 138 -5.01 -16.59 -5.12
C ASP A 138 -5.29 -15.16 -5.62
N ARG A 139 -5.70 -15.08 -6.89
CA ARG A 139 -6.04 -13.81 -7.55
C ARG A 139 -7.32 -13.19 -7.00
N SER A 140 -8.26 -14.00 -6.52
CA SER A 140 -9.55 -13.50 -6.03
C SER A 140 -9.39 -12.73 -4.72
N LEU A 141 -8.45 -13.13 -3.86
CA LEU A 141 -8.07 -12.38 -2.65
C LEU A 141 -7.44 -11.02 -2.99
N VAL A 142 -6.60 -10.95 -4.03
CA VAL A 142 -6.01 -9.67 -4.49
C VAL A 142 -7.09 -8.78 -5.10
N ALA A 143 -7.95 -9.33 -5.96
CA ALA A 143 -9.05 -8.59 -6.58
C ALA A 143 -9.99 -8.00 -5.53
N LEU A 144 -10.36 -8.80 -4.51
CA LEU A 144 -11.18 -8.34 -3.40
C LEU A 144 -10.53 -7.19 -2.65
N LEU A 145 -9.24 -7.29 -2.32
CA LEU A 145 -8.51 -6.20 -1.66
C LEU A 145 -8.51 -4.90 -2.49
N LEU A 146 -8.20 -4.99 -3.80
CA LEU A 146 -8.19 -3.83 -4.69
C LEU A 146 -9.56 -3.15 -4.72
N VAL A 147 -10.64 -3.94 -4.82
CA VAL A 147 -12.02 -3.45 -4.84
C VAL A 147 -12.40 -2.79 -3.51
N LEU A 148 -12.06 -3.41 -2.37
CA LEU A 148 -12.34 -2.85 -1.05
C LEU A 148 -11.65 -1.51 -0.84
N ILE A 149 -10.37 -1.41 -1.22
CA ILE A 149 -9.61 -0.15 -1.11
C ILE A 149 -10.15 0.90 -2.08
N TYR A 150 -10.52 0.51 -3.31
CA TYR A 150 -11.13 1.43 -4.27
C TYR A 150 -12.43 2.05 -3.72
N PHE A 151 -13.36 1.24 -3.22
CA PHE A 151 -14.63 1.73 -2.67
C PHE A 151 -14.44 2.52 -1.37
N HIS A 152 -13.49 2.13 -0.54
CA HIS A 152 -13.10 2.89 0.63
C HIS A 152 -12.66 4.32 0.25
N ASP A 153 -11.73 4.42 -0.69
CA ASP A 153 -11.17 5.71 -1.11
C ASP A 153 -12.19 6.56 -1.86
N LEU A 154 -13.05 5.93 -2.66
CA LEU A 154 -14.21 6.57 -3.26
C LEU A 154 -15.14 7.16 -2.19
N GLY A 155 -15.46 6.39 -1.15
CA GLY A 155 -16.29 6.83 -0.03
C GLY A 155 -15.71 8.06 0.68
N LEU A 156 -14.40 8.06 0.95
CA LEU A 156 -13.70 9.21 1.52
C LEU A 156 -13.82 10.45 0.63
N GLN A 157 -13.58 10.30 -0.68
CA GLN A 157 -13.64 11.42 -1.61
C GLN A 157 -15.06 11.99 -1.77
N LEU A 158 -16.07 11.13 -1.92
CA LEU A 158 -17.46 11.55 -2.05
C LEU A 158 -17.93 12.31 -0.80
N CYS A 159 -17.64 11.77 0.39
CA CYS A 159 -18.06 12.39 1.64
C CYS A 159 -17.24 13.64 2.00
N SER A 160 -16.03 13.80 1.44
CA SER A 160 -15.19 14.99 1.66
C SER A 160 -15.73 16.26 0.98
N ARG A 161 -16.58 16.12 -0.05
CA ARG A 161 -17.12 17.25 -0.84
C ARG A 161 -18.19 18.06 -0.09
N SER A 162 -18.91 17.45 0.85
CA SER A 162 -19.95 18.12 1.62
C SER A 162 -19.45 18.53 3.00
N HIS A 163 -19.50 19.84 3.29
CA HIS A 163 -18.98 20.42 4.54
C HIS A 163 -19.61 19.83 5.81
N GLY A 164 -20.87 19.38 5.75
CA GLY A 164 -21.59 18.81 6.90
C GLY A 164 -21.17 17.37 7.24
N ILE A 165 -20.88 16.55 6.23
CA ILE A 165 -20.56 15.11 6.40
C ILE A 165 -19.06 14.81 6.30
N LYS A 166 -18.22 15.79 5.97
CA LYS A 166 -16.76 15.64 5.87
C LYS A 166 -16.13 15.02 7.12
N ARG A 167 -16.67 15.31 8.31
CA ARG A 167 -16.18 14.73 9.58
C ARG A 167 -16.51 13.24 9.73
N LEU A 168 -17.58 12.78 9.10
CA LEU A 168 -18.06 11.40 9.13
C LEU A 168 -17.63 10.60 7.90
N ALA A 169 -16.98 11.23 6.91
CA ALA A 169 -16.43 10.58 5.72
C ALA A 169 -15.62 9.30 6.06
N PRO A 170 -14.70 9.33 7.04
CA PRO A 170 -14.10 8.14 7.65
C PRO A 170 -15.03 6.98 7.96
N VAL A 171 -16.12 7.28 8.68
CA VAL A 171 -17.04 6.28 9.21
C VAL A 171 -17.86 5.68 8.07
N PHE A 172 -18.33 6.52 7.14
CA PHE A 172 -19.09 6.05 5.99
C PHE A 172 -18.25 5.24 5.00
N ALA A 173 -17.00 5.64 4.77
CA ALA A 173 -16.07 4.87 3.94
C ALA A 173 -15.84 3.48 4.51
N LEU A 174 -15.51 3.38 5.81
CA LEU A 174 -15.33 2.09 6.48
C LEU A 174 -16.60 1.25 6.50
N ALA A 175 -17.74 1.85 6.86
CA ALA A 175 -19.02 1.15 6.88
C ALA A 175 -19.38 0.58 5.49
N GLY A 176 -19.18 1.37 4.43
CA GLY A 176 -19.40 0.91 3.05
C GLY A 176 -18.47 -0.23 2.66
N THR A 177 -17.18 -0.12 2.97
CA THR A 177 -16.20 -1.18 2.70
C THR A 177 -16.47 -2.46 3.47
N LEU A 178 -16.86 -2.37 4.75
CA LEU A 178 -17.23 -3.54 5.55
C LEU A 178 -18.52 -4.20 5.05
N THR A 179 -19.50 -3.40 4.63
CA THR A 179 -20.73 -3.90 4.02
C THR A 179 -20.42 -4.62 2.71
N LEU A 180 -19.50 -4.08 1.90
CA LEU A 180 -19.06 -4.70 0.66
C LEU A 180 -18.32 -6.02 0.91
N LEU A 181 -17.44 -6.08 1.90
CA LEU A 181 -16.78 -7.32 2.32
C LEU A 181 -17.81 -8.37 2.76
N TRP A 182 -18.76 -7.96 3.61
CA TRP A 182 -19.83 -8.84 4.08
C TRP A 182 -20.66 -9.39 2.90
N ALA A 183 -21.11 -8.52 2.00
CA ALA A 183 -21.88 -8.91 0.82
C ALA A 183 -21.07 -9.85 -0.10
N ALA A 184 -19.79 -9.58 -0.31
CA ALA A 184 -18.91 -10.43 -1.12
C ALA A 184 -18.76 -11.84 -0.52
N MET A 185 -18.73 -11.97 0.81
CA MET A 185 -18.76 -13.27 1.48
C MET A 185 -20.12 -13.95 1.28
N GLN A 186 -21.24 -13.25 1.51
CA GLN A 186 -22.58 -13.85 1.42
C GLN A 186 -22.94 -14.38 0.03
N VAL A 187 -22.45 -13.74 -1.02
CA VAL A 187 -22.69 -14.17 -2.41
C VAL A 187 -21.64 -15.19 -2.89
N SER A 188 -20.78 -15.69 -1.98
CA SER A 188 -19.69 -16.65 -2.27
C SER A 188 -18.72 -16.18 -3.37
N VAL A 189 -18.57 -14.86 -3.51
CA VAL A 189 -17.60 -14.24 -4.43
C VAL A 189 -16.22 -14.12 -3.76
N SER A 190 -16.19 -14.11 -2.43
CA SER A 190 -14.96 -14.14 -1.65
C SER A 190 -14.50 -15.58 -1.38
N PRO A 191 -13.21 -15.88 -1.53
CA PRO A 191 -12.62 -17.16 -1.08
C PRO A 191 -12.44 -17.22 0.44
N ILE A 192 -12.79 -16.16 1.18
CA ILE A 192 -12.65 -16.09 2.63
C ILE A 192 -13.86 -16.80 3.29
N PRO A 193 -13.65 -17.75 4.21
CA PRO A 193 -14.75 -18.39 4.92
C PRO A 193 -15.54 -17.39 5.78
N HIS A 194 -16.85 -17.60 5.90
CA HIS A 194 -17.75 -16.67 6.58
C HIS A 194 -17.39 -16.45 8.06
N GLU A 195 -16.85 -17.46 8.75
CA GLU A 195 -16.42 -17.33 10.15
C GLU A 195 -15.27 -16.32 10.35
N TRP A 196 -14.54 -15.97 9.29
CA TRP A 196 -13.41 -15.03 9.33
C TRP A 196 -13.81 -13.58 9.06
N PHE A 197 -15.10 -13.29 8.88
CA PHE A 197 -15.58 -11.95 8.59
C PHE A 197 -15.08 -10.90 9.59
N TRP A 198 -15.18 -11.17 10.89
CA TRP A 198 -14.82 -10.20 11.92
C TRP A 198 -13.31 -9.89 11.94
N GLN A 199 -12.48 -10.90 11.69
CA GLN A 199 -11.03 -10.81 11.65
C GLN A 199 -10.59 -9.98 10.43
N PHE A 200 -11.12 -10.30 9.25
CA PHE A 200 -10.83 -9.52 8.03
C PHE A 200 -11.43 -8.12 8.09
N GLY A 201 -12.63 -7.96 8.64
CA GLY A 201 -13.26 -6.65 8.84
C GLY A 201 -12.46 -5.76 9.78
N ALA A 202 -12.04 -6.29 10.94
CA ALA A 202 -11.18 -5.56 11.88
C ALA A 202 -9.82 -5.23 11.27
N LEU A 203 -9.21 -6.17 10.55
CA LEU A 203 -7.95 -5.98 9.84
C LEU A 203 -8.07 -4.85 8.82
N VAL A 204 -9.09 -4.89 7.95
CA VAL A 204 -9.32 -3.89 6.92
C VAL A 204 -9.56 -2.51 7.56
N GLY A 205 -10.44 -2.44 8.57
CA GLY A 205 -10.76 -1.19 9.24
C GLY A 205 -9.56 -0.55 9.94
N PHE A 206 -8.76 -1.37 10.64
CA PHE A 206 -7.55 -0.90 11.32
C PHE A 206 -6.43 -0.57 10.33
N ALA A 207 -6.10 -1.48 9.42
CA ALA A 207 -4.97 -1.34 8.52
C ALA A 207 -5.16 -0.19 7.53
N MET A 208 -6.36 0.03 6.99
CA MET A 208 -6.63 1.19 6.12
C MET A 208 -6.44 2.51 6.86
N THR A 209 -6.97 2.59 8.09
CA THR A 209 -6.84 3.79 8.94
C THR A 209 -5.38 4.09 9.25
N VAL A 210 -4.64 3.07 9.71
CA VAL A 210 -3.21 3.19 10.05
C VAL A 210 -2.38 3.51 8.82
N SER A 211 -2.62 2.86 7.68
CA SER A 211 -1.89 3.11 6.42
C SER A 211 -1.99 4.58 6.01
N ARG A 212 -3.19 5.17 6.09
CA ARG A 212 -3.39 6.57 5.70
C ARG A 212 -2.77 7.54 6.69
N ILE A 213 -2.96 7.32 8.00
CA ILE A 213 -2.36 8.17 9.03
C ILE A 213 -0.83 8.13 8.92
N PHE A 214 -0.25 6.94 8.76
CA PHE A 214 1.20 6.76 8.57
C PHE A 214 1.68 7.50 7.32
N THR A 215 1.00 7.30 6.20
CA THR A 215 1.37 7.93 4.92
C THR A 215 1.34 9.45 5.05
N GLU A 216 0.30 10.02 5.65
CA GLU A 216 0.18 11.46 5.86
C GLU A 216 1.23 12.03 6.81
N LEU A 217 1.52 11.35 7.92
CA LEU A 217 2.46 11.84 8.93
C LEU A 217 3.93 11.72 8.50
N LEU A 218 4.29 10.62 7.85
CA LEU A 218 5.69 10.25 7.64
C LEU A 218 6.12 10.37 6.17
N VAL A 219 5.18 10.20 5.23
CA VAL A 219 5.50 10.07 3.81
C VAL A 219 5.14 11.33 3.04
N VAL A 220 3.97 11.92 3.24
CA VAL A 220 3.47 13.11 2.52
C VAL A 220 4.29 14.37 2.81
N HIS A 221 4.94 14.45 3.98
CA HIS A 221 5.89 15.53 4.27
C HIS A 221 7.07 15.57 3.28
N ARG A 222 7.31 14.48 2.54
CA ARG A 222 8.39 14.34 1.56
C ARG A 222 7.95 13.86 0.17
N TRP A 223 6.73 13.33 0.02
CA TRP A 223 6.32 12.58 -1.19
C TRP A 223 4.81 12.67 -1.43
N ARG A 224 4.37 13.65 -2.23
CA ARG A 224 2.94 13.81 -2.53
C ARG A 224 2.35 12.62 -3.30
N ALA A 225 3.14 11.97 -4.16
CA ALA A 225 2.68 10.82 -4.94
C ALA A 225 2.36 9.59 -4.07
N ALA A 226 2.92 9.48 -2.86
CA ALA A 226 2.58 8.40 -1.92
C ALA A 226 1.11 8.41 -1.47
N LEU A 227 0.39 9.53 -1.63
CA LEU A 227 -1.04 9.59 -1.39
C LEU A 227 -1.83 8.57 -2.21
N ALA A 228 -1.35 8.25 -3.43
CA ALA A 228 -1.97 7.28 -4.32
C ALA A 228 -1.96 5.85 -3.74
N ILE A 229 -1.00 5.55 -2.85
CA ILE A 229 -0.85 4.23 -2.24
C ILE A 229 -1.19 4.23 -0.74
N SER A 230 -1.69 5.36 -0.22
CA SER A 230 -1.88 5.59 1.22
C SER A 230 -2.75 4.54 1.91
N SER A 231 -3.78 4.02 1.24
CA SER A 231 -4.64 2.96 1.78
C SER A 231 -4.04 1.56 1.62
N TYR A 232 -2.99 1.40 0.82
CA TYR A 232 -2.36 0.11 0.50
C TYR A 232 -1.14 -0.19 1.37
N VAL A 233 -0.41 0.84 1.84
CA VAL A 233 0.93 0.70 2.48
C VAL A 233 1.02 -0.42 3.51
N PHE A 234 0.11 -0.48 4.49
CA PHE A 234 0.06 -1.60 5.44
C PHE A 234 -1.08 -2.56 5.15
N THR A 235 -2.20 -2.10 4.61
CA THR A 235 -3.34 -2.97 4.30
C THR A 235 -2.95 -4.10 3.36
N GLY A 236 -2.16 -3.84 2.32
CA GLY A 236 -1.73 -4.87 1.36
C GLY A 236 -0.88 -5.96 2.00
N PRO A 237 0.26 -5.64 2.63
CA PRO A 237 1.10 -6.62 3.30
C PRO A 237 0.40 -7.38 4.42
N ILE A 238 -0.39 -6.70 5.25
CA ILE A 238 -1.13 -7.34 6.36
C ILE A 238 -2.21 -8.28 5.81
N TRP A 239 -2.96 -7.84 4.80
CA TRP A 239 -3.95 -8.68 4.09
C TRP A 239 -3.30 -9.93 3.51
N ALA A 240 -2.18 -9.78 2.80
CA ALA A 240 -1.45 -10.90 2.20
C ALA A 240 -0.93 -11.86 3.26
N ALA A 241 -0.36 -11.36 4.36
CA ALA A 241 0.13 -12.21 5.44
C ALA A 241 -0.98 -13.04 6.08
N VAL A 242 -2.14 -12.44 6.37
CA VAL A 242 -3.27 -13.17 6.95
C VAL A 242 -3.87 -14.14 5.96
N ALA A 243 -4.05 -13.74 4.70
CA ALA A 243 -4.55 -14.61 3.65
C ALA A 243 -3.64 -15.84 3.44
N LEU A 244 -2.32 -15.66 3.40
CA LEU A 244 -1.34 -16.74 3.26
C LEU A 244 -1.23 -17.64 4.49
N GLY A 245 -1.60 -17.16 5.68
CA GLY A 245 -1.49 -17.95 6.92
C GLY A 245 -2.78 -18.65 7.32
N VAL A 246 -3.92 -18.21 6.78
CA VAL A 246 -5.26 -18.64 7.24
C VAL A 246 -6.11 -19.22 6.12
N VAL A 247 -5.98 -18.69 4.90
CA VAL A 247 -6.85 -19.06 3.77
C VAL A 247 -6.17 -20.03 2.81
N LEU A 248 -4.83 -19.97 2.70
CA LEU A 248 -3.99 -20.75 1.78
C LEU A 248 -3.05 -21.68 2.53
#